data_AF-A0A957YTG8-F1
#
_entry.id   AF-A0A957YTG8-F1
#
_cell.length_a   1.000
_cell.length_b   1.000
_cell.length_c   1.000
_cell.angle_alpha   90.00
_cell.angle_beta   90.00
_cell.angle_gamma   90.00
#
_symmetry.space_group_name_H-M   'P 1'
#
loop_
_entity.id
_entity.type
_entity.pdbx_description
1 polymer ?
#
loop_
_entity_poly.entity_id
_entity_poly.type
_entity_poly.pdbx_seq_one_letter_code
_entity_poly.pdbx_strand_id
1 'polypeptide(L)'
;MWWHAREEAGDRREEAGGCVRAIWIDRSNTVTVETYLCIGCPLGCRLEVDEAVDGHVVEVRGFSCKRGKDYALQEHTAPQRMVTTTVAIDGGRYARLPVRTDHAVPKDQVVALCRALRQVTVTAPIQRGAIIVPNVLGLDVNVIASRTMTAR
;
A
#
# COMPACT_ATOMS: atom_id res chain seq x y z
N MET A 1 -41.31 -28.58 -51.64
CA MET A 1 -42.53 -29.12 -51.01
C MET A 1 -42.12 -30.44 -50.38
N TRP A 2 -42.39 -30.64 -49.07
CA TRP A 2 -42.01 -31.80 -48.23
C TRP A 2 -40.56 -31.82 -47.70
N TRP A 3 -40.25 -32.07 -46.41
CA TRP A 3 -41.00 -32.26 -45.14
C TRP A 3 -39.94 -32.39 -44.00
N HIS A 4 -40.37 -32.24 -42.73
CA HIS A 4 -39.67 -32.52 -41.44
C HIS A 4 -38.51 -31.56 -41.03
N ALA A 5 -38.32 -31.16 -39.76
CA ALA A 5 -38.86 -31.63 -38.50
C ALA A 5 -38.95 -30.47 -37.47
N ARG A 6 -39.97 -30.55 -36.61
CA ARG A 6 -40.01 -29.91 -35.28
C ARG A 6 -38.87 -30.48 -34.45
N GLU A 7 -38.25 -29.65 -33.62
CA GLU A 7 -37.88 -30.09 -32.27
C GLU A 7 -37.95 -28.92 -31.30
N GLU A 8 -38.90 -29.05 -30.39
CA GLU A 8 -39.14 -28.21 -29.24
C GLU A 8 -38.03 -28.47 -28.22
N ALA A 9 -37.27 -27.45 -27.87
CA ALA A 9 -36.47 -27.42 -26.65
C ALA A 9 -36.97 -26.20 -25.86
N GLY A 10 -37.87 -26.35 -24.91
CA GLY A 10 -37.69 -27.20 -23.74
C GLY A 10 -37.20 -26.30 -22.62
N ASP A 11 -38.08 -25.42 -22.15
CA ASP A 11 -37.92 -24.67 -20.90
C ASP A 11 -37.75 -25.68 -19.77
N ARG A 12 -36.51 -25.82 -19.30
CA ARG A 12 -36.20 -26.53 -18.07
C ARG A 12 -35.40 -25.59 -17.19
N ARG A 13 -36.16 -24.93 -16.31
CA ARG A 13 -35.65 -24.34 -15.09
C ARG A 13 -34.81 -25.35 -14.31
N GLU A 14 -33.91 -24.75 -13.54
CA GLU A 14 -33.46 -25.16 -12.21
C GLU A 14 -32.01 -25.65 -12.20
N GLU A 15 -31.12 -24.79 -11.70
CA GLU A 15 -30.22 -25.17 -10.60
C GLU A 15 -29.56 -23.94 -9.95
N ALA A 16 -29.96 -23.76 -8.68
CA ALA A 16 -29.18 -23.32 -7.53
C ALA A 16 -27.86 -22.56 -7.72
N GLY A 17 -27.78 -21.43 -7.00
CA GLY A 17 -26.60 -21.14 -6.18
C GLY A 17 -25.65 -20.08 -6.72
N GLY A 18 -25.60 -18.95 -6.00
CA GLY A 18 -24.46 -18.04 -6.05
C GLY A 18 -24.58 -16.94 -7.11
N CYS A 19 -25.00 -15.76 -6.66
CA CYS A 19 -24.83 -14.51 -7.37
C CYS A 19 -23.33 -14.16 -7.46
N VAL A 20 -22.57 -14.87 -8.30
CA VAL A 20 -21.29 -14.37 -8.81
C VAL A 20 -21.64 -13.53 -10.02
N ARG A 21 -21.49 -12.21 -9.89
CA ARG A 21 -21.71 -11.25 -10.97
C ARG A 21 -20.67 -11.54 -12.06
N ALA A 22 -21.03 -12.37 -13.02
CA ALA A 22 -20.28 -12.54 -14.26
C ALA A 22 -20.36 -11.21 -15.03
N ILE A 23 -19.29 -10.43 -14.97
CA ILE A 23 -19.10 -9.26 -15.81
C ILE A 23 -18.70 -9.79 -17.19
N TRP A 24 -19.52 -9.50 -18.20
CA TRP A 24 -19.28 -9.89 -19.59
C TRP A 24 -18.14 -9.04 -20.17
N ILE A 25 -16.91 -9.52 -20.01
CA ILE A 25 -15.75 -9.14 -20.81
C ILE A 25 -15.33 -10.43 -21.54
N ASP A 26 -15.00 -10.31 -22.82
CA ASP A 26 -14.42 -11.33 -23.71
C ASP A 26 -13.75 -12.51 -22.97
N ARG A 27 -14.10 -13.75 -23.36
CA ARG A 27 -13.68 -15.05 -22.80
C ARG A 27 -12.17 -15.36 -22.88
N SER A 28 -11.31 -14.36 -23.02
CA SER A 28 -9.87 -14.52 -23.27
C SER A 28 -8.96 -13.92 -22.19
N ASN A 29 -9.48 -13.20 -21.18
CA ASN A 29 -8.63 -12.54 -20.18
C ASN A 29 -9.12 -12.81 -18.74
N THR A 30 -8.41 -13.69 -18.02
CA THR A 30 -8.64 -13.90 -16.59
C THR A 30 -8.11 -12.68 -15.83
N VAL A 31 -8.95 -12.04 -15.02
CA VAL A 31 -8.60 -10.85 -14.23
C VAL A 31 -8.79 -11.17 -12.75
N THR A 32 -7.79 -10.86 -11.93
CA THR A 32 -7.87 -10.93 -10.46
C THR A 32 -8.25 -9.57 -9.91
N VAL A 33 -9.14 -9.55 -8.91
CA VAL A 33 -9.61 -8.32 -8.27
C VAL A 33 -9.06 -8.26 -6.86
N GLU A 34 -8.20 -7.28 -6.59
CA GLU A 34 -7.63 -7.01 -5.28
C GLU A 34 -8.31 -5.80 -4.64
N THR A 35 -8.57 -5.87 -3.34
CA THR A 35 -9.30 -4.81 -2.61
C THR A 35 -8.41 -4.10 -1.60
N TYR A 36 -8.43 -2.77 -1.63
CA TYR A 36 -7.67 -1.91 -0.72
C TYR A 36 -8.57 -0.91 0.00
N LEU A 37 -8.16 -0.51 1.21
CA LEU A 37 -8.75 0.62 1.90
C LEU A 37 -7.82 1.83 1.77
N CYS A 38 -8.34 2.93 1.23
CA CYS A 38 -7.59 4.18 1.15
C CYS A 38 -7.30 4.71 2.56
N ILE A 39 -6.03 4.80 2.94
CA ILE A 39 -5.61 5.37 4.24
C ILE A 39 -5.21 6.85 4.14
N GLY A 40 -5.30 7.45 2.95
CA GLY A 40 -4.84 8.82 2.67
C GLY A 40 -5.82 9.91 3.11
N CYS A 41 -7.07 9.57 3.43
CA CYS A 41 -8.10 10.51 3.85
C CYS A 41 -9.06 9.88 4.87
N PRO A 42 -9.76 10.69 5.70
CA PRO A 42 -10.67 10.17 6.73
C PRO A 42 -11.92 9.47 6.18
N LEU A 43 -12.25 9.66 4.89
CA LEU A 43 -13.41 9.02 4.26
C LEU A 43 -13.17 7.53 3.96
N GLY A 44 -11.92 7.12 3.75
CA GLY A 44 -11.58 5.70 3.60
C GLY A 44 -12.28 4.99 2.42
N CYS A 45 -12.06 5.45 1.18
CA CYS A 45 -12.61 4.79 -0.01
C CYS A 45 -12.22 3.29 -0.05
N ARG A 46 -13.17 2.42 -0.37
CA ARG A 46 -12.91 1.03 -0.74
C ARG A 46 -12.51 1.00 -2.21
N LEU A 47 -11.29 0.59 -2.48
CA LEU A 47 -10.65 0.61 -3.78
C LEU A 47 -10.55 -0.81 -4.31
N GLU A 48 -10.83 -0.98 -5.59
CA GLU A 48 -10.67 -2.25 -6.30
C GLU A 48 -9.65 -2.05 -7.40
N VAL A 49 -8.71 -2.98 -7.53
CA VAL A 49 -7.71 -3.00 -8.59
C VAL A 49 -7.84 -4.31 -9.34
N ASP A 50 -8.07 -4.19 -10.64
CA ASP A 50 -8.17 -5.31 -11.57
C ASP A 50 -6.81 -5.53 -12.22
N GLU A 51 -6.27 -6.73 -12.05
CA GLU A 51 -4.98 -7.14 -12.57
C GLU A 51 -5.15 -8.29 -13.57
N ALA A 52 -4.52 -8.17 -14.74
CA ALA A 52 -4.50 -9.24 -15.73
C ALA A 52 -3.44 -10.30 -15.39
N VAL A 53 -3.53 -11.48 -16.02
CA VAL A 53 -2.62 -12.62 -15.73
C VAL A 53 -1.14 -12.29 -15.96
N ASP A 54 -0.83 -11.38 -16.87
CA ASP A 54 0.52 -10.89 -17.19
C ASP A 54 1.00 -9.77 -16.24
N GLY A 55 0.23 -9.45 -15.19
CA GLY A 55 0.62 -8.57 -14.10
C GLY A 55 0.42 -7.07 -14.36
N HIS A 56 -0.29 -6.70 -15.44
CA HIS A 56 -0.64 -5.31 -15.69
C HIS A 56 -1.95 -4.93 -15.00
N VAL A 57 -1.99 -3.71 -14.45
CA VAL A 57 -3.22 -3.13 -13.91
C VAL A 57 -4.13 -2.72 -15.07
N VAL A 58 -5.30 -3.33 -15.14
CA VAL A 58 -6.33 -3.08 -16.15
C VAL A 58 -7.17 -1.87 -15.76
N GLU A 59 -7.69 -1.88 -14.54
CA GLU A 59 -8.59 -0.84 -14.05
C GLU A 59 -8.43 -0.63 -12.54
N VAL A 60 -8.69 0.61 -12.09
CA VAL A 60 -8.82 0.94 -10.67
C VAL A 60 -10.21 1.57 -10.47
N ARG A 61 -10.98 1.05 -9.52
CA ARG A 61 -12.35 1.51 -9.21
C ARG A 61 -12.52 1.86 -7.73
N GLY A 62 -13.65 2.50 -7.39
CA GLY A 62 -14.02 2.81 -6.01
C GLY A 62 -13.37 4.05 -5.40
N PHE A 63 -12.61 4.83 -6.18
CA PHE A 63 -12.00 6.08 -5.70
C PHE A 63 -12.96 7.28 -5.84
N SER A 64 -13.01 8.14 -4.82
CA SER A 64 -13.75 9.41 -4.87
C SER A 64 -12.88 10.63 -5.19
N CYS A 65 -11.55 10.43 -5.28
CA CYS A 65 -10.59 11.49 -5.58
C CYS A 65 -9.34 10.93 -6.24
N LYS A 66 -8.54 11.81 -6.88
CA LYS A 66 -7.27 11.45 -7.53
C LYS A 66 -6.31 10.74 -6.57
N ARG A 67 -6.21 11.21 -5.32
CA ARG A 67 -5.33 10.62 -4.29
C ARG A 67 -5.69 9.16 -3.98
N GLY A 68 -6.98 8.80 -4.02
CA GLY A 68 -7.42 7.42 -3.81
C GLY A 68 -6.99 6.51 -4.95
N LYS A 69 -7.11 6.97 -6.20
CA LYS A 69 -6.62 6.23 -7.37
C LYS A 69 -5.12 6.03 -7.33
N ASP A 70 -4.37 7.11 -7.09
CA ASP A 70 -2.91 7.08 -7.01
C ASP A 70 -2.44 6.13 -5.88
N TYR A 71 -3.11 6.17 -4.72
CA TYR A 71 -2.83 5.27 -3.60
C TYR A 71 -3.11 3.81 -3.94
N ALA A 72 -4.23 3.49 -4.58
CA ALA A 72 -4.55 2.10 -4.96
C ALA A 72 -3.45 1.51 -5.85
N LEU A 73 -3.04 2.26 -6.86
CA LEU A 73 -2.01 1.84 -7.79
C LEU A 73 -0.66 1.66 -7.08
N GLN A 74 -0.25 2.63 -6.26
CA GLN A 74 0.99 2.55 -5.49
C GLN A 74 0.97 1.38 -4.50
N GLU A 75 -0.12 1.19 -3.76
CA GLU A 75 -0.24 0.12 -2.76
C GLU A 75 -0.22 -1.27 -3.40
N HIS A 76 -0.82 -1.41 -4.57
CA HIS A 76 -0.84 -2.65 -5.33
C HIS A 76 0.53 -2.97 -5.96
N THR A 77 1.20 -1.99 -6.56
CA THR A 77 2.44 -2.21 -7.33
C THR A 77 3.72 -2.12 -6.50
N ALA A 78 3.82 -1.13 -5.60
CA ALA A 78 5.02 -0.84 -4.83
C ALA A 78 4.61 -0.20 -3.49
N PRO A 79 4.11 -1.00 -2.52
CA PRO A 79 3.62 -0.47 -1.26
C PRO A 79 4.75 0.19 -0.46
N GLN A 80 4.54 1.44 -0.06
CA GLN A 80 5.54 2.24 0.67
C GLN A 80 4.97 2.80 1.96
N ARG A 81 5.81 3.01 2.97
CA ARG A 81 5.43 3.51 4.29
C ARG A 81 6.42 4.55 4.80
N MET A 82 5.88 5.60 5.44
CA MET A 82 6.69 6.48 6.29
C MET A 82 7.03 5.72 7.57
N VAL A 83 8.31 5.67 7.96
CA VAL A 83 8.72 5.00 9.19
C VAL A 83 8.95 6.05 10.27
N THR A 84 8.26 5.89 11.40
CA THR A 84 8.42 6.70 12.61
C THR A 84 8.82 5.78 13.75
N THR A 85 9.89 6.12 14.47
CA THR A 85 10.42 5.31 15.57
C THR A 85 11.26 6.16 16.52
N THR A 86 12.04 5.54 17.40
CA THR A 86 12.96 6.24 18.29
C THR A 86 14.36 5.63 18.24
N VAL A 87 15.39 6.46 18.38
CA VAL A 87 16.79 6.04 18.60
C VAL A 87 17.22 6.35 20.03
N ALA A 88 18.29 5.73 20.50
CA ALA A 88 18.88 6.07 21.80
C ALA A 88 19.55 7.45 21.73
N ILE A 89 19.53 8.20 22.83
CA ILE A 89 20.22 9.48 22.90
C ILE A 89 20.88 9.68 24.26
N ASP A 90 22.15 10.03 24.23
CA ASP A 90 22.97 10.34 25.41
C ASP A 90 22.95 11.83 25.71
N GLY A 91 22.94 12.17 27.01
CA GLY A 91 22.96 13.56 27.47
C GLY A 91 21.69 14.36 27.14
N GLY A 92 20.65 13.74 26.58
CA GLY A 92 19.38 14.39 26.29
C GLY A 92 18.47 14.52 27.50
N ARG A 93 17.54 15.48 27.45
CA ARG A 93 16.44 15.60 28.42
C ARG A 93 15.63 14.30 28.57
N TYR A 94 15.48 13.54 27.50
CA TYR A 94 14.86 12.21 27.50
C TYR A 94 15.86 11.18 26.96
N ALA A 95 15.73 9.92 27.38
CA ALA A 95 16.62 8.84 26.95
C ALA A 95 16.44 8.39 25.49
N ARG A 96 15.38 8.86 24.80
CA ARG A 96 15.05 8.48 23.43
C ARG A 96 14.73 9.72 22.59
N LEU A 97 15.25 9.74 21.37
CA LEU A 97 14.95 10.76 20.37
C LEU A 97 13.92 10.20 19.36
N PRO A 98 12.75 10.84 19.17
CA PRO A 98 11.83 10.47 18.11
C PRO A 98 12.41 10.84 16.74
N VAL A 99 12.43 9.88 15.83
CA VAL A 99 12.93 10.03 14.47
C VAL A 99 11.88 9.56 13.46
N ARG A 100 12.00 10.04 12.23
CA ARG A 100 11.21 9.57 11.11
C ARG A 100 12.02 9.54 9.84
N THR A 101 11.61 8.76 8.85
CA THR A 101 12.12 8.96 7.49
C THR A 101 11.62 10.29 6.92
N ASP A 102 12.41 10.94 6.09
CA ASP A 102 11.99 12.15 5.37
C ASP A 102 11.02 11.82 4.22
N HIS A 103 11.21 10.66 3.58
CA HIS A 103 10.34 10.09 2.54
C HIS A 103 9.87 8.67 2.88
N ALA A 104 8.96 8.13 2.08
CA ALA A 104 8.42 6.79 2.27
C ALA A 104 9.43 5.73 1.79
N VAL A 105 9.53 4.62 2.51
CA VAL A 105 10.37 3.47 2.15
C VAL A 105 9.50 2.29 1.70
N PRO A 106 10.01 1.37 0.88
CA PRO A 106 9.32 0.12 0.58
C PRO A 106 8.85 -0.62 1.83
N LYS A 107 7.64 -1.18 1.81
CA LYS A 107 6.99 -1.82 2.96
C LYS A 107 7.79 -3.00 3.52
N ASP A 108 8.41 -3.77 2.64
CA ASP A 108 9.28 -4.91 2.97
C ASP A 108 10.57 -4.46 3.69
N GLN A 109 11.06 -3.26 3.43
CA GLN A 109 12.26 -2.70 4.07
C GLN A 109 12.03 -2.12 5.47
N VAL A 110 10.77 -1.92 5.89
CA VAL A 110 10.42 -1.31 7.17
C VAL A 110 11.05 -2.06 8.35
N VAL A 111 11.00 -3.39 8.34
CA VAL A 111 11.55 -4.20 9.44
C VAL A 111 13.07 -4.13 9.49
N ALA A 112 13.74 -4.18 8.33
CA ALA A 112 15.18 -4.03 8.24
C ALA A 112 15.64 -2.66 8.75
N LEU A 113 14.93 -1.59 8.36
CA LEU A 113 15.19 -0.24 8.81
C LEU A 113 15.06 -0.10 10.33
N CYS A 114 13.98 -0.63 10.92
CA CYS A 114 13.79 -0.61 12.37
C CYS A 114 14.91 -1.34 13.13
N ARG A 115 15.41 -2.46 12.60
CA ARG A 115 16.55 -3.19 13.18
C ARG A 115 17.84 -2.38 13.11
N ALA A 116 18.12 -1.73 11.98
CA ALA A 116 19.28 -0.88 11.81
C ALA A 116 19.24 0.30 12.81
N LEU A 117 18.10 0.99 12.91
CA LEU A 117 17.92 2.13 13.82
C LEU A 117 18.00 1.76 15.30
N ARG A 118 17.72 0.51 15.67
CA ARG A 118 17.86 0.04 17.05
C ARG A 118 19.31 0.10 17.55
N GLN A 119 20.28 0.04 16.65
CA GLN A 119 21.71 0.12 16.99
C GLN A 119 22.26 1.55 16.99
N VAL A 120 21.42 2.54 16.66
CA VAL A 120 21.84 3.94 16.58
C VAL A 120 21.68 4.61 17.94
N THR A 121 22.78 5.19 18.42
CA THR A 121 22.83 6.09 19.56
C THR A 121 23.38 7.44 19.10
N VAL A 122 22.73 8.52 19.51
CA VAL A 122 23.17 9.89 19.22
C VAL A 122 23.41 10.66 20.51
N THR A 123 23.99 11.85 20.44
CA THR A 123 24.28 12.68 21.63
C THR A 123 23.59 14.03 21.50
N ALA A 124 22.94 14.49 22.57
CA ALA A 124 22.34 15.83 22.61
C ALA A 124 23.43 16.93 22.65
N PRO A 125 23.14 18.16 22.16
CA PRO A 125 21.86 18.65 21.65
C PRO A 125 21.61 18.30 20.17
N ILE A 126 20.33 18.09 19.82
CA ILE A 126 19.90 17.81 18.45
C ILE A 126 18.71 18.71 18.10
N GLN A 127 18.73 19.34 16.93
CA GLN A 127 17.60 20.14 16.44
C GLN A 127 16.62 19.29 15.64
N ARG A 128 15.34 19.66 15.67
CA ARG A 128 14.33 19.08 14.79
C ARG A 128 14.77 19.24 13.33
N GLY A 129 14.60 18.18 12.54
CA GLY A 129 14.99 18.13 11.13
C GLY A 129 16.44 17.72 10.90
N ALA A 130 17.27 17.60 11.96
CA ALA A 130 18.63 17.10 11.81
C ALA A 130 18.64 15.68 11.24
N ILE A 131 19.52 15.44 10.27
CA ILE A 131 19.74 14.11 9.69
C ILE A 131 20.53 13.28 10.72
N ILE A 132 19.94 12.15 11.11
CA ILE A 132 20.50 11.18 12.05
C ILE A 132 21.22 10.07 11.30
N VAL A 133 20.62 9.56 10.22
CA VAL A 133 21.24 8.59 9.31
C VAL A 133 20.95 9.02 7.88
N PRO A 134 21.97 9.42 7.09
CA PRO A 134 21.80 9.71 5.68
C PRO A 134 21.68 8.42 4.86
N ASN A 135 20.93 8.45 3.75
CA ASN A 135 20.79 7.35 2.79
C ASN A 135 20.66 5.95 3.44
N VAL A 136 19.64 5.80 4.29
CA VAL A 136 19.50 4.62 5.13
C VAL A 136 19.25 3.37 4.28
N LEU A 137 20.02 2.31 4.53
CA LEU A 137 19.99 1.06 3.75
C LEU A 137 20.21 1.23 2.23
N GLY A 138 20.76 2.37 1.77
CA GLY A 138 20.94 2.64 0.34
C GLY A 138 19.64 2.98 -0.41
N LEU A 139 18.59 3.39 0.32
CA LEU A 139 17.25 3.66 -0.24
C LEU A 139 17.06 5.10 -0.77
N ASP A 140 18.09 5.94 -0.71
CA ASP A 140 18.01 7.40 -0.98
C ASP A 140 16.99 8.13 -0.09
N VAL A 141 16.84 7.65 1.15
CA VAL A 141 15.95 8.19 2.18
C VAL A 141 16.75 8.48 3.43
N ASN A 142 16.55 9.64 4.07
CA ASN A 142 17.22 9.98 5.31
C ASN A 142 16.33 9.71 6.52
N VAL A 143 16.94 9.41 7.65
CA VAL A 143 16.28 9.38 8.96
C VAL A 143 16.57 10.68 9.67
N ILE A 144 15.53 11.43 10.04
CA ILE A 144 15.62 12.76 10.62
C ILE A 144 14.97 12.85 12.00
N ALA A 145 15.45 13.78 12.82
CA ALA A 145 14.88 14.07 14.14
C ALA A 145 13.51 14.75 14.03
N SER A 146 12.49 14.21 14.70
CA SER A 146 11.14 14.79 14.72
C SER A 146 10.95 15.87 15.78
N ARG A 147 11.90 16.01 16.72
CA ARG A 147 11.85 16.97 17.83
C ARG A 147 13.26 17.46 18.19
N THR A 148 13.36 18.72 18.63
CA THR A 148 14.59 19.24 19.26
C THR A 148 14.80 18.61 20.64
N MET A 149 16.00 18.07 20.87
CA MET A 149 16.48 17.58 22.17
C MET A 149 17.58 18.51 22.69
N THR A 150 17.35 19.14 23.84
CA THR A 150 18.39 19.90 24.55
C THR A 150 19.27 18.97 25.37
N ALA A 151 20.51 19.38 25.61
CA ALA A 151 21.36 18.73 26.61
C ALA A 151 20.73 18.87 28.01
N ARG A 152 21.02 17.89 28.87
CA ARG A 152 20.60 17.83 30.28
C ARG A 152 21.61 18.52 31.20
#